data_AF-A0A8S9IEK0-F1
#
_entry.id   AF-A0A8S9IEK0-F1
#
_cell.length_a   1.000
_cell.length_b   1.000
_cell.length_c   1.000
_cell.angle_alpha   90.00
_cell.angle_beta   90.00
_cell.angle_gamma   90.00
#
_symmetry.space_group_name_H-M   'P 1'
#
loop_
_entity.id
_entity.type
_entity.pdbx_description
1 polymer ?
#
loop_
_entity_poly.entity_id
_entity_poly.type
_entity_poly.pdbx_seq_one_letter_code
_entity_poly.pdbx_strand_id
1 'polypeptide(L)'
;MEKDNSNKKSLSEQLKHTNSPMFSTAIFAFIMLLVVVGTILSNMSLESTFFWTSPTSEVITMERKPLAPPKNSTSRYRMAWLRSHLEEFEAFKSTNLSEKFHQRVLESLNDECEVRFFMTWFSPADCFGKREFLAVESVFKSHPQGCLMIVSGSMDSPQGSTILKPISDLGYKVFAATPDVSSLLENTPAKTWFQEMKSCKRDPGRIPLSQNLSNLARLAILYKYGGVYLDTDFIVTRSFKGLKNSIGAQTVVEGDSKNWTRLNNAVLVFEKEHPLVYSFMEEFATTFDGNRWGHNGPYLVTRVVQRVEETIGNSFTVLPPVAFYPFNWIDIQRLFQTPRSRNETTLLKADLIKLNRISYGLHLWNKITKKLKIEKGSAIDISISDHCVVCKGIQR
;
A
#
# COMPACT_ATOMS: atom_id res chain seq x y z
N MET A 1 69.40 40.50 -64.27
CA MET A 1 68.78 39.17 -64.46
C MET A 1 69.02 38.39 -63.18
N GLU A 2 67.92 37.98 -62.51
CA GLU A 2 67.80 36.96 -61.44
C GLU A 2 68.70 37.08 -60.19
N LYS A 3 68.30 36.73 -58.95
CA LYS A 3 67.05 36.38 -58.25
C LYS A 3 67.41 36.44 -56.75
N ASP A 4 66.39 36.50 -55.91
CA ASP A 4 66.36 36.36 -54.44
C ASP A 4 67.57 35.76 -53.69
N ASN A 5 67.94 36.40 -52.58
CA ASN A 5 67.85 35.76 -51.26
C ASN A 5 68.10 36.76 -50.10
N SER A 6 67.11 36.87 -49.21
CA SER A 6 67.15 37.69 -47.99
C SER A 6 67.34 36.79 -46.77
N ASN A 7 68.44 36.96 -46.04
CA ASN A 7 68.56 36.57 -44.63
C ASN A 7 69.87 37.07 -43.98
N LYS A 8 69.75 37.93 -42.95
CA LYS A 8 70.45 37.89 -41.64
C LYS A 8 70.65 39.28 -41.01
N LYS A 9 69.92 39.48 -39.91
CA LYS A 9 70.37 39.94 -38.57
C LYS A 9 71.79 40.52 -38.46
N SER A 10 71.93 41.70 -37.86
CA SER A 10 72.17 41.90 -36.41
C SER A 10 72.97 43.18 -36.15
N LEU A 11 72.63 43.90 -35.07
CA LEU A 11 73.65 44.40 -34.15
C LEU A 11 73.01 44.57 -32.76
N SER A 12 73.71 44.04 -31.76
CA SER A 12 73.48 44.12 -30.31
C SER A 12 73.74 45.55 -29.80
N GLU A 13 73.26 46.03 -28.65
CA GLU A 13 73.50 45.52 -27.30
C GLU A 13 72.66 46.27 -26.24
N GLN A 14 72.38 45.57 -25.13
CA GLN A 14 72.34 46.03 -23.73
C GLN A 14 71.17 46.88 -23.15
N LEU A 15 70.43 46.20 -22.25
CA LEU A 15 70.12 46.57 -20.86
C LEU A 15 69.42 47.93 -20.56
N LYS A 16 68.17 47.87 -20.08
CA LYS A 16 67.84 47.97 -18.63
C LYS A 16 66.34 47.88 -18.32
N HIS A 17 66.08 47.13 -17.26
CA HIS A 17 64.83 46.95 -16.52
C HIS A 17 64.32 48.25 -15.90
N THR A 18 63.00 48.49 -15.93
CA THR A 18 62.25 49.07 -14.81
C THR A 18 60.89 48.38 -14.69
N ASN A 19 60.74 47.62 -13.59
CA ASN A 19 59.47 47.12 -13.10
C ASN A 19 58.70 48.29 -12.46
N SER A 20 57.41 48.43 -12.77
CA SER A 20 56.47 49.17 -11.91
C SER A 20 55.36 48.23 -11.43
N PRO A 21 55.07 48.18 -10.11
CA PRO A 21 54.10 47.23 -9.54
C PRO A 21 52.64 47.72 -9.65
N MET A 22 52.38 48.83 -10.36
CA MET A 22 51.04 49.42 -10.50
C MET A 22 50.25 48.91 -11.72
N PHE A 23 50.92 48.33 -12.72
CA PHE A 23 50.25 47.82 -13.93
C PHE A 23 49.70 46.38 -13.76
N SER A 24 50.29 45.57 -12.86
CA SER A 24 49.83 44.18 -12.64
C SER A 24 48.59 44.08 -11.76
N THR A 25 48.38 45.02 -10.83
CA THR A 25 47.22 45.06 -9.92
C THR A 25 45.98 45.62 -10.59
N ALA A 26 46.13 46.63 -11.47
CA ALA A 26 45.03 47.18 -12.25
C ALA A 26 44.44 46.16 -13.25
N ILE A 27 45.29 45.35 -13.90
CA ILE A 27 44.85 44.29 -14.82
C ILE A 27 44.11 43.17 -14.06
N PHE A 28 44.60 42.78 -12.88
CA PHE A 28 43.93 41.76 -12.06
C PHE A 28 42.57 42.24 -11.51
N ALA A 29 42.48 43.50 -11.09
CA ALA A 29 41.22 44.11 -10.64
C ALA A 29 40.21 44.25 -11.78
N PHE A 30 40.67 44.58 -12.99
CA PHE A 30 39.81 44.67 -14.18
C PHE A 30 39.30 43.29 -14.63
N ILE A 31 40.14 42.25 -14.58
CA ILE A 31 39.73 40.86 -14.87
C ILE A 31 38.72 40.36 -13.82
N MET A 32 38.95 40.63 -12.53
CA MET A 32 38.00 40.25 -11.47
C MET A 32 36.68 41.03 -11.57
N LEU A 33 36.70 42.30 -11.95
CA LEU A 33 35.49 43.08 -12.22
C LEU A 33 34.73 42.53 -13.43
N LEU A 34 35.42 42.14 -14.51
CA LEU A 34 34.79 41.51 -15.67
C LEU A 34 34.23 40.11 -15.36
N VAL A 35 34.87 39.34 -14.48
CA VAL A 35 34.34 38.05 -14.01
C VAL A 35 33.11 38.26 -13.12
N VAL A 36 33.13 39.24 -12.21
CA VAL A 36 31.98 39.56 -11.34
C VAL A 36 30.82 40.14 -12.13
N VAL A 37 31.07 41.10 -13.02
CA VAL A 37 30.07 41.66 -13.95
C VAL A 37 29.58 40.60 -14.94
N GLY A 38 30.46 39.71 -15.41
CA GLY A 38 30.11 38.54 -16.21
C GLY A 38 29.20 37.57 -15.45
N THR A 39 29.48 37.27 -14.17
CA THR A 39 28.61 36.41 -13.36
C THR A 39 27.29 37.09 -12.97
N ILE A 40 27.25 38.41 -12.82
CA ILE A 40 26.01 39.16 -12.51
C ILE A 40 25.15 39.33 -13.79
N LEU A 41 25.76 39.60 -14.94
CA LEU A 41 25.06 39.69 -16.24
C LEU A 41 24.67 38.32 -16.79
N SER A 42 25.41 37.24 -16.48
CA SER A 42 24.97 35.86 -16.73
C SER A 42 23.75 35.47 -15.88
N ASN A 43 23.55 36.16 -14.75
CA ASN A 43 22.41 35.98 -13.84
C ASN A 43 21.23 36.94 -14.13
N MET A 44 21.33 37.76 -15.18
CA MET A 44 20.27 38.66 -15.62
C MET A 44 19.89 38.34 -17.07
N SER A 45 19.13 37.26 -17.25
CA SER A 45 18.29 37.10 -18.44
C SER A 45 16.90 37.63 -18.11
N LEU A 46 16.54 38.72 -18.78
CA LEU A 46 15.18 39.25 -18.85
C LEU A 46 14.70 39.11 -20.31
N GLU A 47 13.49 38.55 -20.40
CA GLU A 47 12.49 38.63 -21.49
C GLU A 47 12.27 37.47 -22.49
N SER A 48 11.03 36.99 -22.37
CA SER A 48 10.05 36.67 -23.41
C SER A 48 9.72 35.18 -23.67
N THR A 49 8.62 34.77 -23.02
CA THR A 49 7.49 33.99 -23.59
C THR A 49 7.79 32.88 -24.59
N PHE A 50 7.83 31.64 -24.11
CA PHE A 50 6.89 30.54 -24.42
C PHE A 50 7.49 29.23 -23.87
N PHE A 51 7.22 28.91 -22.61
CA PHE A 51 7.54 27.60 -22.04
C PHE A 51 6.27 27.00 -21.45
N TRP A 52 5.79 25.94 -22.11
CA TRP A 52 4.90 24.95 -21.52
C TRP A 52 5.65 24.26 -20.39
N THR A 53 5.57 24.80 -19.18
CA THR A 53 5.99 24.09 -17.97
C THR A 53 4.83 23.19 -17.56
N SER A 54 5.03 21.87 -17.72
CA SER A 54 4.20 20.89 -17.05
C SER A 54 4.27 21.16 -15.54
N PRO A 55 3.15 21.23 -14.81
CA PRO A 55 3.21 21.36 -13.37
C PRO A 55 3.78 20.05 -12.82
N THR A 56 5.04 20.06 -12.38
CA THR A 56 5.49 19.13 -11.37
C THR A 56 4.75 19.49 -10.09
N SER A 57 3.59 18.89 -9.92
CA SER A 57 2.91 18.85 -8.63
C SER A 57 3.81 18.06 -7.69
N GLU A 58 4.69 18.74 -6.97
CA GLU A 58 5.04 18.29 -5.62
C GLU A 58 3.75 18.36 -4.80
N VAL A 59 2.94 17.31 -4.93
CA VAL A 59 1.86 17.04 -4.00
C VAL A 59 2.57 16.75 -2.68
N ILE A 60 2.71 17.79 -1.86
CA ILE A 60 2.88 17.66 -0.43
C ILE A 60 1.66 16.85 0.02
N THR A 61 1.79 15.53 0.01
CA THR A 61 0.84 14.62 0.60
C THR A 61 0.97 14.87 2.08
N MET A 62 0.19 15.83 2.57
CA MET A 62 0.01 16.04 3.99
C MET A 62 -0.49 14.68 4.52
N GLU A 63 0.38 13.91 5.19
CA GLU A 63 0.00 12.63 5.80
C GLU A 63 -1.11 12.95 6.81
N ARG A 64 -2.38 12.88 6.38
CA ARG A 64 -3.53 12.99 7.28
C ARG A 64 -3.38 11.85 8.27
N LYS A 65 -3.09 12.20 9.52
CA LYS A 65 -2.98 11.21 10.59
C LYS A 65 -4.33 10.50 10.72
N PRO A 66 -4.34 9.17 10.84
CA PRO A 66 -5.58 8.43 11.08
C PRO A 66 -6.29 8.99 12.31
N LEU A 67 -7.61 9.09 12.24
CA LEU A 67 -8.44 9.55 13.35
C LEU A 67 -8.30 8.56 14.51
N ALA A 68 -7.57 8.97 15.54
CA ALA A 68 -7.22 8.16 16.69
C ALA A 68 -7.08 9.04 17.94
N PRO A 69 -7.42 8.53 19.12
CA PRO A 69 -7.26 9.29 20.34
C PRO A 69 -5.77 9.57 20.62
N PRO A 70 -5.45 10.65 21.36
CA PRO A 70 -4.10 10.97 21.78
C PRO A 70 -3.38 9.79 22.45
N LYS A 71 -2.09 9.67 22.16
CA LYS A 71 -1.21 8.68 22.81
C LYS A 71 -1.18 8.93 24.32
N ASN A 72 -1.04 7.85 25.09
CA ASN A 72 -0.93 7.87 26.57
C ASN A 72 -2.13 8.50 27.29
N SER A 73 -3.33 8.40 26.71
CA SER A 73 -4.58 8.83 27.33
C SER A 73 -5.20 7.75 28.24
N THR A 74 -6.07 8.15 29.17
CA THR A 74 -6.86 7.21 29.98
C THR A 74 -8.07 6.69 29.19
N SER A 75 -8.63 5.55 29.61
CA SER A 75 -9.84 4.98 29.01
C SER A 75 -11.01 5.99 28.97
N ARG A 76 -11.24 6.69 30.09
CA ARG A 76 -12.27 7.74 30.21
C ARG A 76 -12.08 8.85 29.17
N TYR A 77 -10.84 9.30 28.99
CA TYR A 77 -10.53 10.34 27.99
C TYR A 77 -10.79 9.84 26.58
N ARG A 78 -10.38 8.60 26.24
CA ARG A 78 -10.62 8.03 24.90
C ARG A 78 -12.09 7.88 24.57
N MET A 79 -12.92 7.49 25.53
CA MET A 79 -14.38 7.44 25.34
C MET A 79 -14.97 8.84 25.13
N ALA A 80 -14.50 9.85 25.88
CA ALA A 80 -14.93 11.23 25.67
C ALA A 80 -14.49 11.77 24.30
N TRP A 81 -13.25 11.46 23.87
CA TRP A 81 -12.75 11.77 22.54
C TRP A 81 -13.58 11.09 21.45
N LEU A 82 -13.92 9.82 21.59
CA LEU A 82 -14.77 9.12 20.62
C LEU A 82 -16.13 9.79 20.51
N ARG A 83 -16.73 10.16 21.65
CA ARG A 83 -18.02 10.87 21.69
C ARG A 83 -17.98 12.20 20.93
N SER A 84 -16.88 12.95 21.00
CA SER A 84 -16.76 14.23 20.29
C SER A 84 -16.45 14.09 18.79
N HIS A 85 -16.02 12.92 18.33
CA HIS A 85 -15.67 12.66 16.92
C HIS A 85 -16.58 11.61 16.27
N LEU A 86 -17.69 11.23 16.92
CA LEU A 86 -18.55 10.12 16.47
C LEU A 86 -19.08 10.35 15.04
N GLU A 87 -19.43 11.60 14.74
CA GLU A 87 -19.93 12.02 13.42
C GLU A 87 -18.87 12.01 12.31
N GLU A 88 -17.59 11.92 12.64
CA GLU A 88 -16.51 11.80 11.66
C GLU A 88 -16.33 10.36 11.17
N PHE A 89 -16.88 9.38 11.89
CA PHE A 89 -16.84 7.97 11.49
C PHE A 89 -18.07 7.61 10.64
N GLU A 90 -17.90 7.61 9.33
CA GLU A 90 -18.93 7.16 8.38
C GLU A 90 -19.46 5.76 8.71
N ALA A 91 -18.59 4.88 9.25
CA ALA A 91 -18.97 3.54 9.65
C ALA A 91 -20.12 3.48 10.67
N PHE A 92 -20.36 4.55 11.46
CA PHE A 92 -21.47 4.60 12.42
C PHE A 92 -22.78 5.13 11.82
N LYS A 93 -22.77 5.63 10.59
CA LYS A 93 -23.92 6.24 9.93
C LYS A 93 -24.69 5.21 9.11
N SER A 94 -26.00 5.36 9.06
CA SER A 94 -26.84 4.77 8.01
C SER A 94 -27.21 5.88 7.03
N THR A 95 -27.05 5.60 5.75
CA THR A 95 -27.34 6.51 4.64
C THR A 95 -28.08 5.72 3.57
N ASN A 96 -28.79 6.42 2.67
CA ASN A 96 -29.45 5.78 1.52
C ASN A 96 -28.49 4.95 0.66
N LEU A 97 -27.19 5.28 0.66
CA LEU A 97 -26.16 4.55 -0.07
C LEU A 97 -25.76 3.26 0.66
N SER A 98 -25.56 3.34 1.98
CA SER A 98 -25.15 2.21 2.81
C SER A 98 -26.27 1.18 3.02
N GLU A 99 -27.53 1.61 3.06
CA GLU A 99 -28.69 0.70 3.14
C GLU A 99 -28.81 -0.21 1.91
N LYS A 100 -28.32 0.24 0.75
CA LYS A 100 -28.28 -0.53 -0.49
C LYS A 100 -27.08 -1.47 -0.57
N PHE A 101 -26.20 -1.52 0.43
CA PHE A 101 -24.98 -2.30 0.40
C PHE A 101 -25.23 -3.78 0.07
N HIS A 102 -26.18 -4.41 0.76
CA HIS A 102 -26.49 -5.83 0.55
C HIS A 102 -26.92 -6.11 -0.90
N GLN A 103 -27.85 -5.32 -1.42
CA GLN A 103 -28.33 -5.45 -2.79
C GLN A 103 -27.19 -5.28 -3.80
N ARG A 104 -26.33 -4.27 -3.61
CA ARG A 104 -25.19 -4.02 -4.49
C ARG A 104 -24.17 -5.15 -4.48
N VAL A 105 -23.94 -5.80 -3.34
CA VAL A 105 -23.10 -7.00 -3.25
C VAL A 105 -23.68 -8.11 -4.13
N LEU A 106 -24.98 -8.39 -4.02
CA LEU A 106 -25.63 -9.46 -4.79
C LEU A 106 -25.64 -9.17 -6.30
N GLU A 107 -25.89 -7.91 -6.69
CA GLU A 107 -25.91 -7.50 -8.10
C GLU A 107 -24.51 -7.52 -8.73
N SER A 108 -23.50 -7.06 -8.00
CA SER A 108 -22.14 -6.87 -8.51
C SER A 108 -21.28 -8.13 -8.43
N LEU A 109 -21.48 -8.97 -7.40
CA LEU A 109 -20.72 -10.19 -7.15
C LEU A 109 -21.60 -11.43 -7.35
N ASN A 110 -22.17 -11.55 -8.55
CA ASN A 110 -23.09 -12.61 -8.92
C ASN A 110 -22.36 -13.92 -9.32
N ASP A 111 -23.09 -14.89 -9.87
CA ASP A 111 -22.56 -16.23 -10.23
C ASP A 111 -21.66 -16.21 -11.48
N GLU A 112 -21.56 -15.10 -12.21
CA GLU A 112 -20.61 -14.93 -13.30
C GLU A 112 -19.18 -14.65 -12.81
N CYS A 113 -19.02 -14.37 -11.52
CA CYS A 113 -17.71 -14.13 -10.91
C CYS A 113 -17.00 -15.47 -10.68
N GLU A 114 -15.89 -15.68 -11.37
CA GLU A 114 -15.06 -16.88 -11.20
C GLU A 114 -14.58 -17.02 -9.74
N VAL A 115 -14.17 -15.90 -9.14
CA VAL A 115 -13.86 -15.75 -7.72
C VAL A 115 -14.36 -14.38 -7.26
N ARG A 116 -15.00 -14.34 -6.08
CA ARG A 116 -15.50 -13.12 -5.45
C ARG A 116 -14.48 -12.63 -4.43
N PHE A 117 -13.90 -11.46 -4.68
CA PHE A 117 -12.93 -10.81 -3.82
C PHE A 117 -13.54 -9.62 -3.08
N PHE A 118 -13.08 -9.42 -1.86
CA PHE A 118 -13.40 -8.27 -1.03
C PHE A 118 -12.12 -7.65 -0.50
N MET A 119 -12.07 -6.31 -0.51
CA MET A 119 -11.10 -5.51 0.22
C MET A 119 -11.85 -4.53 1.12
N THR A 120 -11.21 -4.00 2.15
CA THR A 120 -11.80 -2.95 3.00
C THR A 120 -10.94 -1.70 2.98
N TRP A 121 -11.55 -0.53 2.82
CA TRP A 121 -10.84 0.75 2.87
C TRP A 121 -11.61 1.77 3.71
N PHE A 122 -11.16 1.99 4.94
CA PHE A 122 -11.75 2.95 5.90
C PHE A 122 -10.91 4.23 6.04
N SER A 123 -10.13 4.55 5.01
CA SER A 123 -9.34 5.78 4.91
C SER A 123 -9.95 6.68 3.82
N PRO A 124 -9.59 7.97 3.74
CA PRO A 124 -9.97 8.83 2.63
C PRO A 124 -9.56 8.27 1.26
N ALA A 125 -10.30 8.61 0.20
CA ALA A 125 -10.04 8.10 -1.16
C ALA A 125 -8.73 8.64 -1.75
N ASP A 126 -8.33 9.87 -1.40
CA ASP A 126 -7.04 10.47 -1.82
C ASP A 126 -5.81 9.72 -1.28
N CYS A 127 -5.99 8.91 -0.24
CA CYS A 127 -4.95 8.06 0.32
C CYS A 127 -4.87 6.69 -0.39
N PHE A 128 -5.83 6.34 -1.26
CA PHE A 128 -5.81 5.09 -2.03
C PHE A 128 -4.80 5.24 -3.17
N GLY A 129 -3.54 4.94 -2.86
CA GLY A 129 -2.41 5.27 -3.70
C GLY A 129 -2.09 4.22 -4.76
N LYS A 130 -0.93 4.44 -5.42
CA LYS A 130 -0.40 3.52 -6.45
C LYS A 130 -0.22 2.10 -5.91
N ARG A 131 0.18 1.92 -4.64
CA ARG A 131 0.42 0.59 -4.05
C ARG A 131 -0.88 -0.19 -3.85
N GLU A 132 -1.91 0.47 -3.36
CA GLU A 132 -3.24 -0.12 -3.21
C GLU A 132 -3.87 -0.43 -4.57
N PHE A 133 -3.65 0.45 -5.56
CA PHE A 133 -4.05 0.19 -6.94
C PHE A 133 -3.35 -1.03 -7.54
N LEU A 134 -2.05 -1.25 -7.26
CA LEU A 134 -1.33 -2.46 -7.69
C LEU A 134 -1.94 -3.73 -7.08
N ALA A 135 -2.42 -3.69 -5.85
CA ALA A 135 -3.12 -4.84 -5.24
C ALA A 135 -4.41 -5.17 -6.00
N VAL A 136 -5.22 -4.15 -6.32
CA VAL A 136 -6.43 -4.29 -7.17
C VAL A 136 -6.07 -4.86 -8.54
N GLU A 137 -5.06 -4.32 -9.19
CA GLU A 137 -4.60 -4.78 -10.50
C GLU A 137 -4.17 -6.26 -10.48
N SER A 138 -3.44 -6.66 -9.43
CA SER A 138 -2.93 -8.02 -9.28
C SER A 138 -4.04 -9.08 -9.18
N VAL A 139 -5.21 -8.72 -8.62
CA VAL A 139 -6.40 -9.59 -8.61
C VAL A 139 -6.78 -9.94 -10.04
N PHE A 140 -6.97 -8.94 -10.90
CA PHE A 140 -7.43 -9.14 -12.27
C PHE A 140 -6.38 -9.75 -13.20
N LYS A 141 -5.09 -9.54 -12.90
CA LYS A 141 -4.00 -10.28 -13.53
C LYS A 141 -4.14 -11.79 -13.34
N SER A 142 -4.48 -12.22 -12.12
CA SER A 142 -4.61 -13.65 -11.77
C SER A 142 -6.01 -14.20 -11.99
N HIS A 143 -7.01 -13.32 -12.05
CA HIS A 143 -8.43 -13.63 -12.21
C HIS A 143 -9.11 -12.65 -13.19
N PRO A 144 -8.92 -12.81 -14.50
CA PRO A 144 -9.52 -11.92 -15.48
C PRO A 144 -11.07 -11.91 -15.45
N GLN A 145 -11.67 -13.01 -14.98
CA GLN A 145 -13.12 -13.17 -14.78
C GLN A 145 -13.52 -13.08 -13.30
N GLY A 146 -12.61 -12.66 -12.43
CA GLY A 146 -12.90 -12.39 -11.02
C GLY A 146 -13.72 -11.10 -10.86
N CYS A 147 -14.31 -10.95 -9.67
CA CYS A 147 -14.98 -9.72 -9.29
C CYS A 147 -14.42 -9.23 -7.96
N LEU A 148 -14.18 -7.92 -7.85
CA LEU A 148 -13.63 -7.31 -6.65
C LEU A 148 -14.55 -6.20 -6.15
N MET A 149 -14.95 -6.27 -4.89
CA MET A 149 -15.60 -5.17 -4.18
C MET A 149 -14.68 -4.59 -3.11
N ILE A 150 -14.45 -3.28 -3.20
CA ILE A 150 -13.81 -2.49 -2.14
C ILE A 150 -14.91 -1.96 -1.22
N VAL A 151 -15.03 -2.54 -0.04
CA VAL A 151 -15.98 -2.12 0.99
C VAL A 151 -15.46 -0.86 1.66
N SER A 152 -16.05 0.28 1.29
CA SER A 152 -15.53 1.62 1.60
C SER A 152 -16.55 2.71 1.29
N GLY A 153 -16.77 3.63 2.23
CA GLY A 153 -17.56 4.84 1.99
C GLY A 153 -16.84 5.84 1.09
N SER A 154 -15.57 6.08 1.36
CA SER A 154 -14.77 7.06 0.61
C SER A 154 -14.52 6.65 -0.85
N MET A 155 -14.32 5.36 -1.13
CA MET A 155 -14.16 4.86 -2.51
C MET A 155 -15.49 4.76 -3.27
N ASP A 156 -16.62 4.70 -2.57
CA ASP A 156 -17.96 4.73 -3.14
C ASP A 156 -18.39 6.18 -3.42
N SER A 157 -17.56 6.87 -4.21
CA SER A 157 -17.66 8.30 -4.51
C SER A 157 -17.19 8.59 -5.95
N PRO A 158 -17.42 9.81 -6.49
CA PRO A 158 -16.87 10.20 -7.79
C PRO A 158 -15.34 10.10 -7.86
N GLN A 159 -14.65 10.43 -6.77
CA GLN A 159 -13.20 10.32 -6.68
C GLN A 159 -12.74 8.86 -6.72
N GLY A 160 -13.36 7.98 -5.93
CA GLY A 160 -13.07 6.55 -5.96
C GLY A 160 -13.36 5.93 -7.32
N SER A 161 -14.44 6.37 -7.99
CA SER A 161 -14.76 5.98 -9.37
C SER A 161 -13.65 6.39 -10.34
N THR A 162 -13.09 7.59 -10.20
CA THR A 162 -11.94 8.04 -11.01
C THR A 162 -10.70 7.21 -10.74
N ILE A 163 -10.43 6.85 -9.48
CA ILE A 163 -9.29 6.00 -9.10
C ILE A 163 -9.40 4.62 -9.74
N LEU A 164 -10.60 4.01 -9.73
CA LEU A 164 -10.83 2.66 -10.27
C LEU A 164 -11.06 2.62 -11.78
N LYS A 165 -11.33 3.79 -12.41
CA LYS A 165 -11.63 3.93 -13.83
C LYS A 165 -10.67 3.17 -14.75
N PRO A 166 -9.34 3.20 -14.57
CA PRO A 166 -8.42 2.53 -15.49
C PRO A 166 -8.58 1.00 -15.51
N ILE A 167 -9.11 0.40 -14.43
CA ILE A 167 -9.41 -1.04 -14.36
C ILE A 167 -10.80 -1.31 -14.95
N SER A 168 -11.81 -0.52 -14.56
CA SER A 168 -13.18 -0.72 -15.06
C SER A 168 -13.33 -0.45 -16.57
N ASP A 169 -12.57 0.50 -17.13
CA ASP A 169 -12.55 0.80 -18.57
C ASP A 169 -12.07 -0.39 -19.41
N LEU A 170 -11.28 -1.28 -18.82
CA LEU A 170 -10.83 -2.52 -19.44
C LEU A 170 -11.86 -3.67 -19.34
N GLY A 171 -13.03 -3.40 -18.75
CA GLY A 171 -14.12 -4.37 -18.58
C GLY A 171 -14.01 -5.24 -17.33
N TYR A 172 -13.03 -5.00 -16.45
CA TYR A 172 -12.92 -5.74 -15.20
C TYR A 172 -14.00 -5.33 -14.20
N LYS A 173 -14.54 -6.33 -13.50
CA LYS A 173 -15.62 -6.18 -12.51
C LYS A 173 -15.08 -5.70 -11.17
N VAL A 174 -14.69 -4.42 -11.09
CA VAL A 174 -14.26 -3.74 -9.87
C VAL A 174 -15.30 -2.74 -9.40
N PHE A 175 -15.66 -2.79 -8.12
CA PHE A 175 -16.69 -1.95 -7.54
C PHE A 175 -16.24 -1.42 -6.18
N ALA A 176 -16.78 -0.27 -5.76
CA ALA A 176 -16.73 0.18 -4.38
C ALA A 176 -18.16 0.29 -3.85
N ALA A 177 -18.37 -0.04 -2.58
CA ALA A 177 -19.68 0.09 -1.94
C ALA A 177 -19.55 0.44 -0.46
N THR A 178 -20.32 1.44 -0.02
CA THR A 178 -20.40 1.89 1.36
C THR A 178 -21.12 0.83 2.20
N PRO A 179 -20.50 0.23 3.23
CA PRO A 179 -21.21 -0.70 4.10
C PRO A 179 -22.10 0.04 5.09
N ASP A 180 -23.32 -0.44 5.30
CA ASP A 180 -23.99 -0.24 6.59
C ASP A 180 -23.45 -1.28 7.56
N VAL A 181 -22.54 -0.86 8.45
CA VAL A 181 -21.89 -1.75 9.40
C VAL A 181 -22.87 -2.31 10.43
N SER A 182 -23.93 -1.56 10.78
CA SER A 182 -24.96 -2.07 11.71
C SER A 182 -25.69 -3.24 11.08
N SER A 183 -26.16 -3.05 9.84
CA SER A 183 -26.87 -4.06 9.06
C SER A 183 -25.98 -5.26 8.72
N LEU A 184 -24.71 -5.02 8.39
CA LEU A 184 -23.73 -6.08 8.12
C LEU A 184 -23.52 -7.01 9.32
N LEU A 185 -23.58 -6.47 10.53
CA LEU A 185 -23.37 -7.20 11.78
C LEU A 185 -24.65 -7.79 12.37
N GLU A 186 -25.81 -7.59 11.75
CA GLU A 186 -27.06 -8.22 12.18
C GLU A 186 -26.93 -9.74 12.27
N ASN A 187 -27.47 -10.35 13.33
CA ASN A 187 -27.35 -11.79 13.61
C ASN A 187 -25.89 -12.30 13.67
N THR A 188 -24.95 -11.46 14.12
CA THR A 188 -23.56 -11.85 14.42
C THR A 188 -23.20 -11.51 15.86
N PRO A 189 -22.22 -12.21 16.48
CA PRO A 189 -21.82 -11.96 17.85
C PRO A 189 -21.12 -10.59 18.03
N ALA A 190 -20.66 -9.97 16.94
CA ALA A 190 -20.00 -8.68 16.97
C ALA A 190 -20.95 -7.47 16.96
N LYS A 191 -22.26 -7.69 16.81
CA LYS A 191 -23.27 -6.61 16.85
C LYS A 191 -23.18 -5.80 18.15
N THR A 192 -23.11 -6.49 19.29
CA THR A 192 -23.07 -5.84 20.61
C THR A 192 -21.83 -4.96 20.76
N TRP A 193 -20.66 -5.47 20.36
CA TRP A 193 -19.41 -4.69 20.38
C TRP A 193 -19.56 -3.38 19.58
N PHE A 194 -20.16 -3.45 18.40
CA PHE A 194 -20.35 -2.28 17.55
C PHE A 194 -21.33 -1.27 18.15
N GLN A 195 -22.42 -1.75 18.76
CA GLN A 195 -23.37 -0.90 19.48
C GLN A 195 -22.73 -0.21 20.70
N GLU A 196 -21.87 -0.90 21.44
CA GLU A 196 -21.12 -0.32 22.57
C GLU A 196 -20.13 0.75 22.11
N MET A 197 -19.45 0.52 20.97
CA MET A 197 -18.60 1.54 20.36
C MET A 197 -19.39 2.76 19.91
N LYS A 198 -20.50 2.55 19.17
CA LYS A 198 -21.36 3.64 18.68
C LYS A 198 -21.99 4.44 19.82
N SER A 199 -22.36 3.79 20.92
CA SER A 199 -22.88 4.45 22.13
C SER A 199 -21.80 4.98 23.08
N CYS A 200 -20.51 4.88 22.69
CA CYS A 200 -19.36 5.32 23.50
C CYS A 200 -19.31 4.69 24.91
N LYS A 201 -19.81 3.45 25.03
CA LYS A 201 -19.75 2.65 26.27
C LYS A 201 -18.51 1.76 26.35
N ARG A 202 -17.83 1.58 25.22
CA ARG A 202 -16.58 0.83 25.13
C ARG A 202 -15.43 1.74 24.74
N ASP A 203 -14.28 1.44 25.33
CA ASP A 203 -13.04 2.14 25.03
C ASP A 203 -12.50 1.74 23.65
N PRO A 204 -12.32 2.69 22.70
CA PRO A 204 -11.79 2.39 21.37
C PRO A 204 -10.30 1.99 21.40
N GLY A 205 -9.58 2.28 22.49
CA GLY A 205 -8.14 2.10 22.59
C GLY A 205 -7.33 3.10 21.76
N ARG A 206 -6.01 2.94 21.73
CA ARG A 206 -5.08 3.87 21.05
C ARG A 206 -4.81 3.56 19.57
N ILE A 207 -5.13 2.35 19.12
CA ILE A 207 -5.03 1.97 17.70
C ILE A 207 -6.21 2.61 16.96
N PRO A 208 -5.99 3.22 15.76
CA PRO A 208 -7.05 3.86 15.01
C PRO A 208 -8.27 2.96 14.85
N LEU A 209 -9.45 3.50 15.16
CA LEU A 209 -10.69 2.72 15.16
C LEU A 209 -11.01 2.18 13.75
N SER A 210 -10.67 2.93 12.69
CA SER A 210 -10.78 2.47 11.30
C SER A 210 -10.02 1.16 11.02
N GLN A 211 -8.85 0.96 11.65
CA GLN A 211 -8.10 -0.29 11.52
C GLN A 211 -8.83 -1.45 12.20
N ASN A 212 -9.45 -1.22 13.35
CA ASN A 212 -10.23 -2.25 14.04
C ASN A 212 -11.56 -2.53 13.34
N LEU A 213 -12.20 -1.50 12.77
CA LEU A 213 -13.38 -1.65 11.91
C LEU A 213 -13.06 -2.47 10.66
N SER A 214 -11.90 -2.29 10.03
CA SER A 214 -11.43 -3.15 8.93
C SER A 214 -11.20 -4.60 9.38
N ASN A 215 -10.65 -4.83 10.58
CA ASN A 215 -10.49 -6.18 11.13
C ASN A 215 -11.84 -6.87 11.41
N LEU A 216 -12.87 -6.12 11.80
CA LEU A 216 -14.20 -6.69 11.99
C LEU A 216 -14.94 -6.87 10.66
N ALA A 217 -14.92 -5.86 9.80
CA ALA A 217 -15.63 -5.85 8.52
C ALA A 217 -15.20 -7.03 7.63
N ARG A 218 -13.89 -7.33 7.56
CA ARG A 218 -13.39 -8.48 6.77
C ARG A 218 -14.00 -9.82 7.21
N LEU A 219 -14.21 -10.00 8.51
CA LEU A 219 -14.82 -11.22 9.06
C LEU A 219 -16.31 -11.25 8.76
N ALA A 220 -17.01 -10.13 8.99
CA ALA A 220 -18.45 -10.03 8.76
C ALA A 220 -18.82 -10.19 7.27
N ILE A 221 -18.04 -9.60 6.36
CA ILE A 221 -18.23 -9.74 4.91
C ILE A 221 -18.11 -11.21 4.51
N LEU A 222 -17.03 -11.89 4.92
CA LEU A 222 -16.84 -13.31 4.61
C LEU A 222 -17.94 -14.17 5.22
N TYR A 223 -18.35 -13.89 6.45
CA TYR A 223 -19.43 -14.64 7.08
C TYR A 223 -20.75 -14.46 6.31
N LYS A 224 -21.06 -13.26 5.82
CA LYS A 224 -22.31 -12.96 5.12
C LYS A 224 -22.34 -13.39 3.66
N TYR A 225 -21.20 -13.35 2.97
CA TYR A 225 -21.15 -13.49 1.50
C TYR A 225 -20.20 -14.59 1.02
N GLY A 226 -19.34 -15.11 1.89
CA GLY A 226 -18.25 -16.00 1.51
C GLY A 226 -17.22 -15.32 0.59
N GLY A 227 -16.39 -16.13 -0.05
CA GLY A 227 -15.39 -15.68 -1.03
C GLY A 227 -14.01 -15.46 -0.43
N VAL A 228 -13.30 -14.47 -0.97
CA VAL A 228 -11.90 -14.16 -0.61
C VAL A 228 -11.82 -12.74 -0.07
N TYR A 229 -11.26 -12.58 1.12
CA TYR A 229 -10.82 -11.27 1.61
C TYR A 229 -9.34 -11.07 1.34
N LEU A 230 -8.96 -9.84 0.96
CA LEU A 230 -7.59 -9.38 0.82
C LEU A 230 -7.41 -8.02 1.53
N ASP A 231 -6.28 -7.82 2.22
CA ASP A 231 -5.81 -6.49 2.57
C ASP A 231 -5.44 -5.73 1.28
N THR A 232 -5.56 -4.40 1.28
CA THR A 232 -5.28 -3.55 0.11
C THR A 232 -3.79 -3.45 -0.23
N ASP A 233 -2.93 -4.14 0.50
CA ASP A 233 -1.50 -4.28 0.24
C ASP A 233 -1.09 -5.75 0.02
N PHE A 234 -2.04 -6.59 -0.36
CA PHE A 234 -1.80 -7.97 -0.76
C PHE A 234 -1.76 -8.10 -2.29
N ILE A 235 -0.60 -8.53 -2.82
CA ILE A 235 -0.41 -8.77 -4.26
C ILE A 235 -0.74 -10.22 -4.58
N VAL A 236 -1.71 -10.45 -5.45
CA VAL A 236 -2.06 -11.78 -5.96
C VAL A 236 -1.11 -12.16 -7.09
N THR A 237 -0.42 -13.29 -6.95
CA THR A 237 0.56 -13.76 -7.95
C THR A 237 0.11 -15.01 -8.68
N ARG A 238 -0.85 -15.77 -8.13
CA ARG A 238 -1.44 -16.95 -8.77
C ARG A 238 -2.93 -17.05 -8.46
N SER A 239 -3.64 -17.83 -9.28
CA SER A 239 -5.08 -18.05 -9.15
C SER A 239 -5.45 -18.73 -7.82
N PHE A 240 -6.48 -18.20 -7.17
CA PHE A 240 -7.12 -18.73 -5.96
C PHE A 240 -8.22 -19.76 -6.27
N LYS A 241 -8.44 -20.11 -7.55
CA LYS A 241 -9.42 -21.13 -7.94
C LYS A 241 -9.14 -22.43 -7.22
N GLY A 242 -10.19 -23.01 -6.63
CA GLY A 242 -10.12 -24.26 -5.88
C GLY A 242 -9.69 -24.10 -4.41
N LEU A 243 -9.23 -22.93 -3.97
CA LEU A 243 -9.05 -22.67 -2.54
C LEU A 243 -10.41 -22.54 -1.87
N LYS A 244 -10.55 -23.21 -0.72
CA LYS A 244 -11.75 -23.19 0.11
C LYS A 244 -11.37 -23.25 1.57
N ASN A 245 -12.12 -22.54 2.41
CA ASN A 245 -11.98 -22.56 3.88
C ASN A 245 -10.50 -22.60 4.31
N SER A 246 -9.72 -21.64 3.84
CA SER A 246 -8.26 -21.61 3.95
C SER A 246 -7.78 -20.33 4.64
N ILE A 247 -6.78 -20.47 5.50
CA ILE A 247 -6.08 -19.38 6.19
C ILE A 247 -4.56 -19.61 6.10
N GLY A 248 -3.77 -18.54 6.02
CA GLY A 248 -2.32 -18.66 5.92
C GLY A 248 -1.60 -18.61 7.26
N ALA A 249 -0.63 -19.49 7.43
CA ALA A 249 0.40 -19.36 8.45
C ALA A 249 1.37 -18.23 8.09
N GLN A 250 1.53 -17.24 8.96
CA GLN A 250 2.52 -16.18 8.80
C GLN A 250 3.91 -16.63 9.26
N THR A 251 3.98 -17.37 10.36
CA THR A 251 5.25 -17.89 10.92
C THR A 251 5.08 -19.33 11.37
N VAL A 252 6.18 -20.06 11.39
CA VAL A 252 6.29 -21.46 11.83
C VAL A 252 7.35 -21.60 12.91
N VAL A 253 7.39 -22.75 13.57
CA VAL A 253 8.49 -23.13 14.46
C VAL A 253 9.76 -23.27 13.63
N GLU A 254 10.87 -22.74 14.13
CA GLU A 254 12.15 -22.82 13.43
C GLU A 254 12.56 -24.29 13.25
N GLY A 255 12.92 -24.66 12.02
CA GLY A 255 13.23 -26.04 11.65
C GLY A 255 12.01 -26.93 11.39
N ASP A 256 10.78 -26.45 11.60
CA ASP A 256 9.55 -27.22 11.37
C ASP A 256 8.51 -26.44 10.57
N SER A 257 8.49 -26.69 9.27
CA SER A 257 7.54 -26.05 8.33
C SER A 257 6.07 -26.44 8.51
N LYS A 258 5.76 -27.47 9.31
CA LYS A 258 4.39 -27.96 9.52
C LYS A 258 3.73 -27.29 10.72
N ASN A 259 4.51 -26.99 11.75
CA ASN A 259 4.01 -26.40 12.99
C ASN A 259 4.02 -24.87 12.91
N TRP A 260 2.85 -24.28 12.65
CA TRP A 260 2.68 -22.82 12.60
C TRP A 260 2.62 -22.22 14.01
N THR A 261 3.10 -20.97 14.14
CA THR A 261 3.10 -20.21 15.41
C THR A 261 2.25 -18.93 15.34
N ARG A 262 1.97 -18.45 14.12
CA ARG A 262 1.12 -17.28 13.86
C ARG A 262 0.32 -17.53 12.60
N LEU A 263 -0.98 -17.31 12.69
CA LEU A 263 -1.84 -17.12 11.52
C LEU A 263 -2.07 -15.62 11.29
N ASN A 264 -2.49 -15.28 10.08
CA ASN A 264 -2.77 -13.90 9.72
C ASN A 264 -4.07 -13.81 8.91
N ASN A 265 -4.76 -12.68 9.02
CA ASN A 265 -6.06 -12.40 8.44
C ASN A 265 -6.01 -11.33 7.33
N ALA A 266 -4.83 -11.06 6.77
CA ALA A 266 -4.64 -10.23 5.57
C ALA A 266 -5.14 -10.91 4.30
N VAL A 267 -5.27 -12.24 4.34
CA VAL A 267 -5.99 -13.03 3.34
C VAL A 267 -6.79 -14.11 4.06
N LEU A 268 -8.04 -14.28 3.66
CA LEU A 268 -8.95 -15.29 4.21
C LEU A 268 -9.83 -15.79 3.07
N VAL A 269 -9.95 -17.11 2.93
CA VAL A 269 -10.80 -17.74 1.90
C VAL A 269 -11.83 -18.60 2.62
N PHE A 270 -13.10 -18.20 2.66
CA PHE A 270 -14.11 -18.95 3.39
C PHE A 270 -15.44 -18.96 2.65
N GLU A 271 -16.15 -20.07 2.77
CA GLU A 271 -17.54 -20.17 2.35
C GLU A 271 -18.42 -19.36 3.31
N LYS A 272 -19.59 -18.94 2.82
CA LYS A 272 -20.57 -18.18 3.60
C LYS A 272 -20.94 -18.95 4.87
N GLU A 273 -21.16 -18.22 5.96
CA GLU A 273 -21.60 -18.74 7.26
C GLU A 273 -20.65 -19.76 7.93
N HIS A 274 -19.38 -19.82 7.51
CA HIS A 274 -18.43 -20.78 8.06
C HIS A 274 -18.23 -20.61 9.59
N PRO A 275 -18.35 -21.68 10.41
CA PRO A 275 -18.29 -21.61 11.88
C PRO A 275 -17.00 -21.00 12.45
N LEU A 276 -15.86 -21.25 11.79
CA LEU A 276 -14.59 -20.64 12.20
C LEU A 276 -14.63 -19.10 12.09
N VAL A 277 -15.28 -18.55 11.05
CA VAL A 277 -15.40 -17.09 10.87
C VAL A 277 -16.34 -16.50 11.92
N TYR A 278 -17.41 -17.22 12.26
CA TYR A 278 -18.27 -16.86 13.39
C TYR A 278 -17.48 -16.78 14.70
N SER A 279 -16.65 -17.79 14.97
CA SER A 279 -15.79 -17.86 16.16
C SER A 279 -14.77 -16.70 16.20
N PHE A 280 -14.25 -16.27 15.04
CA PHE A 280 -13.42 -15.07 14.97
C PHE A 280 -14.17 -13.80 15.37
N MET A 281 -15.41 -13.62 14.93
CA MET A 281 -16.22 -12.46 15.31
C MET A 281 -16.59 -12.49 16.81
N GLU A 282 -16.84 -13.68 17.37
CA GLU A 282 -17.09 -13.84 18.80
C GLU A 282 -15.86 -13.45 19.63
N GLU A 283 -14.68 -13.97 19.28
CA GLU A 283 -13.42 -13.60 19.93
C GLU A 283 -13.14 -12.09 19.79
N PHE A 284 -13.45 -11.49 18.63
CA PHE A 284 -13.31 -10.06 18.41
C PHE A 284 -14.15 -9.28 19.42
N ALA A 285 -15.43 -9.62 19.53
CA ALA A 285 -16.38 -8.91 20.38
C ALA A 285 -16.06 -9.05 21.88
N THR A 286 -15.68 -10.25 22.31
CA THR A 286 -15.48 -10.59 23.72
C THR A 286 -14.11 -10.15 24.23
N THR A 287 -13.06 -10.24 23.40
CA THR A 287 -11.68 -9.98 23.84
C THR A 287 -11.07 -8.72 23.26
N PHE A 288 -11.86 -7.86 22.60
CA PHE A 288 -11.35 -6.65 21.96
C PHE A 288 -10.40 -5.85 22.85
N ASP A 289 -9.20 -5.58 22.33
CA ASP A 289 -8.24 -4.66 22.94
C ASP A 289 -7.69 -3.71 21.88
N GLY A 290 -8.27 -2.50 21.84
CA GLY A 290 -7.83 -1.43 20.95
C GLY A 290 -6.47 -0.84 21.33
N ASN A 291 -5.81 -1.30 22.40
CA ASN A 291 -4.48 -0.82 22.80
C ASN A 291 -3.33 -1.64 22.24
N ARG A 292 -3.59 -2.84 21.72
CA ARG A 292 -2.56 -3.78 21.26
C ARG A 292 -2.66 -3.99 19.75
N TRP A 293 -1.64 -3.54 19.02
CA TRP A 293 -1.59 -3.77 17.59
C TRP A 293 -1.52 -5.27 17.28
N GLY A 294 -2.35 -5.73 16.35
CA GLY A 294 -2.47 -7.14 15.97
C GLY A 294 -3.38 -7.98 16.87
N HIS A 295 -3.73 -7.52 18.07
CA HIS A 295 -4.56 -8.29 19.02
C HIS A 295 -5.90 -8.72 18.44
N ASN A 296 -6.57 -7.81 17.71
CA ASN A 296 -7.87 -8.03 17.07
C ASN A 296 -7.77 -8.54 15.63
N GLY A 297 -6.57 -8.91 15.16
CA GLY A 297 -6.31 -9.37 13.79
C GLY A 297 -5.52 -10.68 13.79
N PRO A 298 -4.22 -10.69 13.39
CA PRO A 298 -3.43 -11.91 13.34
C PRO A 298 -3.41 -12.70 14.66
N TYR A 299 -3.37 -12.02 15.81
CA TYR A 299 -3.36 -12.70 17.11
C TYR A 299 -4.71 -13.31 17.47
N LEU A 300 -5.80 -12.68 17.06
CA LEU A 300 -7.15 -13.20 17.27
C LEU A 300 -7.34 -14.50 16.49
N VAL A 301 -7.08 -14.51 15.18
CA VAL A 301 -7.28 -15.72 14.36
C VAL A 301 -6.38 -16.86 14.80
N THR A 302 -5.17 -16.55 15.28
CA THR A 302 -4.26 -17.55 15.88
C THR A 302 -4.90 -18.18 17.12
N ARG A 303 -5.35 -17.38 18.10
CA ARG A 303 -5.92 -17.90 19.36
C ARG A 303 -7.18 -18.74 19.13
N VAL A 304 -8.01 -18.34 18.18
CA VAL A 304 -9.25 -19.08 17.87
C VAL A 304 -8.91 -20.40 17.20
N VAL A 305 -8.06 -20.41 16.16
CA VAL A 305 -7.69 -21.66 15.48
C VAL A 305 -7.04 -22.64 16.46
N GLN A 306 -6.09 -22.20 17.29
CA GLN A 306 -5.47 -23.08 18.31
C GLN A 306 -6.48 -23.69 19.28
N ARG A 307 -7.60 -23.01 19.56
CA ARG A 307 -8.63 -23.47 20.49
C ARG A 307 -9.60 -24.46 19.84
N VAL A 308 -9.86 -24.32 18.54
CA VAL A 308 -10.91 -25.07 17.83
C VAL A 308 -10.36 -26.12 16.86
N GLU A 309 -9.03 -26.26 16.79
CA GLU A 309 -8.35 -27.23 15.93
C GLU A 309 -8.82 -28.67 16.23
N GLU A 310 -9.01 -29.03 17.50
CA GLU A 310 -9.49 -30.36 17.89
C GLU A 310 -10.96 -30.60 17.52
N THR A 311 -11.80 -29.56 17.47
CA THR A 311 -13.25 -29.71 17.26
C THR A 311 -13.69 -29.54 15.80
N ILE A 312 -13.09 -28.61 15.07
CA ILE A 312 -13.44 -28.30 13.67
C ILE A 312 -12.21 -28.24 12.75
N GLY A 313 -11.04 -28.75 13.15
CA GLY A 313 -9.81 -28.71 12.36
C GLY A 313 -9.93 -29.30 10.95
N ASN A 314 -10.82 -30.29 10.76
CA ASN A 314 -11.07 -30.89 9.45
C ASN A 314 -11.95 -30.03 8.52
N SER A 315 -12.52 -28.92 9.00
CA SER A 315 -13.42 -28.06 8.21
C SER A 315 -12.68 -26.94 7.46
N PHE A 316 -11.38 -26.75 7.72
CA PHE A 316 -10.56 -25.70 7.10
C PHE A 316 -9.12 -26.17 6.91
N THR A 317 -8.34 -25.43 6.12
CA THR A 317 -6.93 -25.73 5.86
C THR A 317 -6.05 -24.55 6.29
N VAL A 318 -5.02 -24.84 7.08
CA VAL A 318 -3.93 -23.89 7.31
C VAL A 318 -2.87 -24.08 6.23
N LEU A 319 -2.73 -23.10 5.34
CA LEU A 319 -1.72 -23.11 4.29
C LEU A 319 -0.35 -22.66 4.83
N PRO A 320 0.77 -23.25 4.37
CA PRO A 320 2.10 -22.91 4.84
C PRO A 320 2.49 -21.46 4.46
N PRO A 321 3.50 -20.86 5.12
CA PRO A 321 3.87 -19.47 4.86
C PRO A 321 4.15 -19.15 3.39
N VAL A 322 4.76 -20.07 2.65
CA VAL A 322 5.05 -19.86 1.22
C VAL A 322 3.80 -19.60 0.38
N ALA A 323 2.60 -20.00 0.83
CA ALA A 323 1.35 -19.78 0.11
C ALA A 323 0.99 -18.28 0.03
N PHE A 324 1.01 -17.56 1.15
CA PHE A 324 0.53 -16.18 1.24
C PHE A 324 1.52 -15.19 1.87
N TYR A 325 2.49 -15.69 2.64
CA TYR A 325 3.49 -14.92 3.36
C TYR A 325 4.92 -15.44 3.06
N PRO A 326 5.32 -15.54 1.76
CA PRO A 326 6.64 -16.09 1.38
C PRO A 326 7.83 -15.27 1.91
N PHE A 327 7.58 -14.03 2.35
CA PHE A 327 8.53 -13.12 2.97
C PHE A 327 7.87 -12.47 4.19
N ASN A 328 8.56 -12.52 5.33
CA ASN A 328 8.11 -11.81 6.53
C ASN A 328 8.44 -10.30 6.42
N TRP A 329 7.89 -9.52 7.34
CA TRP A 329 8.04 -8.07 7.43
C TRP A 329 9.48 -7.57 7.62
N ILE A 330 10.43 -8.42 8.05
CA ILE A 330 11.85 -8.11 8.16
C ILE A 330 12.52 -8.27 6.80
N ASP A 331 12.27 -9.42 6.16
CA ASP A 331 12.89 -9.82 4.90
C ASP A 331 12.38 -9.05 3.68
N ILE A 332 11.16 -8.55 3.73
CA ILE A 332 10.47 -8.01 2.56
C ILE A 332 11.17 -6.78 1.93
N GLN A 333 11.97 -6.04 2.71
CA GLN A 333 12.63 -4.82 2.24
C GLN A 333 13.53 -5.07 1.02
N ARG A 334 14.19 -6.24 0.96
CA ARG A 334 15.08 -6.59 -0.15
C ARG A 334 14.35 -6.67 -1.49
N LEU A 335 13.06 -6.98 -1.48
CA LEU A 335 12.26 -7.12 -2.71
C LEU A 335 12.05 -5.78 -3.41
N PHE A 336 12.29 -4.66 -2.73
CA PHE A 336 12.16 -3.31 -3.25
C PHE A 336 13.44 -2.78 -3.90
N GLN A 337 14.57 -3.49 -3.78
CA GLN A 337 15.89 -3.01 -4.21
C GLN A 337 16.36 -3.68 -5.49
N THR A 338 17.04 -2.93 -6.35
CA THR A 338 17.72 -3.45 -7.54
C THR A 338 18.99 -4.19 -7.10
N PRO A 339 19.24 -5.42 -7.60
CA PRO A 339 20.45 -6.16 -7.23
C PRO A 339 21.71 -5.43 -7.70
N ARG A 340 22.72 -5.33 -6.83
CA ARG A 340 24.02 -4.66 -7.07
C ARG A 340 25.19 -5.63 -7.16
N SER A 341 24.96 -6.91 -6.91
CA SER A 341 25.97 -7.96 -6.98
C SER A 341 25.43 -9.22 -7.67
N ARG A 342 26.33 -10.09 -8.15
CA ARG A 342 25.97 -11.38 -8.77
C ARG A 342 25.18 -12.29 -7.82
N ASN A 343 25.50 -12.23 -6.52
CA ASN A 343 24.81 -12.98 -5.48
C ASN A 343 23.38 -12.47 -5.32
N GLU A 344 23.18 -11.15 -5.23
CA GLU A 344 21.85 -10.54 -5.18
C GLU A 344 21.03 -10.83 -6.44
N THR A 345 21.64 -10.84 -7.63
CA THR A 345 20.94 -11.24 -8.86
C THR A 345 20.47 -12.70 -8.80
N THR A 346 21.25 -13.59 -8.18
CA THR A 346 20.88 -14.99 -8.00
C THR A 346 19.72 -15.12 -7.01
N LEU A 347 19.76 -14.38 -5.90
CA LEU A 347 18.67 -14.33 -4.92
C LEU A 347 17.39 -13.76 -5.54
N LEU A 348 17.47 -12.68 -6.32
CA LEU A 348 16.33 -12.11 -7.04
C LEU A 348 15.63 -13.16 -7.91
N LYS A 349 16.39 -13.97 -8.67
CA LYS A 349 15.81 -15.04 -9.51
C LYS A 349 15.07 -16.08 -8.67
N ALA A 350 15.64 -16.49 -7.53
CA ALA A 350 15.00 -17.43 -6.61
C ALA A 350 13.72 -16.83 -5.99
N ASP A 351 13.75 -15.55 -5.61
CA ASP A 351 12.61 -14.84 -5.05
C ASP A 351 11.48 -14.70 -6.09
N LEU A 352 11.80 -14.39 -7.36
CA LEU A 352 10.83 -14.36 -8.46
C LEU A 352 10.22 -15.73 -8.74
N ILE A 353 11.00 -16.81 -8.70
CA ILE A 353 10.47 -18.18 -8.84
C ILE A 353 9.48 -18.47 -7.70
N LYS A 354 9.85 -18.14 -6.46
CA LYS A 354 8.99 -18.34 -5.30
C LYS A 354 7.67 -17.60 -5.46
N LEU A 355 7.72 -16.30 -5.80
CA LEU A 355 6.54 -15.46 -5.98
C LEU A 355 5.63 -15.93 -7.13
N ASN A 356 6.21 -16.21 -8.30
CA ASN A 356 5.42 -16.45 -9.53
C ASN A 356 5.00 -17.91 -9.72
N ARG A 357 5.73 -18.88 -9.15
CA ARG A 357 5.46 -20.31 -9.38
C ARG A 357 4.93 -21.06 -8.17
N ILE A 358 5.21 -20.57 -6.96
CA ILE A 358 4.90 -21.29 -5.72
C ILE A 358 3.78 -20.57 -4.96
N SER A 359 3.96 -19.30 -4.67
CA SER A 359 3.05 -18.51 -3.85
C SER A 359 1.76 -18.14 -4.58
N TYR A 360 0.65 -18.08 -3.83
CA TYR A 360 -0.61 -17.48 -4.28
C TYR A 360 -0.56 -15.95 -4.21
N GLY A 361 0.23 -15.41 -3.28
CA GLY A 361 0.46 -13.97 -3.23
C GLY A 361 1.53 -13.54 -2.23
N LEU A 362 1.62 -12.22 -2.07
CA LEU A 362 2.60 -11.52 -1.24
C LEU A 362 1.91 -10.38 -0.49
N HIS A 363 1.93 -10.43 0.84
CA HIS A 363 1.56 -9.30 1.69
C HIS A 363 2.71 -8.28 1.77
N LEU A 364 2.48 -7.03 1.37
CA LEU A 364 3.52 -5.99 1.29
C LEU A 364 3.83 -5.34 2.63
N TRP A 365 2.98 -5.50 3.66
CA TRP A 365 3.15 -4.84 4.95
C TRP A 365 3.33 -3.33 4.80
N ASN A 366 2.42 -2.62 4.14
CA ASN A 366 2.58 -1.19 3.80
C ASN A 366 2.85 -0.31 5.04
N LYS A 367 2.44 -0.73 6.25
CA LYS A 367 2.87 -0.08 7.49
C LYS A 367 4.40 0.04 7.64
N ILE A 368 5.13 -0.97 7.15
CA ILE A 368 6.60 -1.06 7.13
C ILE A 368 7.15 -0.53 5.80
N THR A 369 6.55 -0.91 4.68
CA THR A 369 7.17 -0.74 3.35
C THR A 369 6.74 0.51 2.60
N LYS A 370 5.72 1.27 3.06
CA LYS A 370 5.18 2.43 2.33
C LYS A 370 6.23 3.50 1.97
N LYS A 371 7.29 3.63 2.77
CA LYS A 371 8.38 4.60 2.55
C LYS A 371 9.48 4.09 1.64
N LEU A 372 9.47 2.79 1.32
CA LEU A 372 10.46 2.22 0.40
C LEU A 372 10.07 2.58 -1.02
N LYS A 373 11.04 3.00 -1.84
CA LYS A 373 10.84 3.14 -3.28
C LYS A 373 10.89 1.75 -3.90
N ILE A 374 10.01 1.46 -4.85
CA ILE A 374 10.14 0.28 -5.71
C ILE A 374 11.23 0.62 -6.74
N GLU A 375 12.44 0.10 -6.56
CA GLU A 375 13.53 0.34 -7.50
C GLU A 375 13.32 -0.45 -8.80
N LYS A 376 13.72 0.13 -9.94
CA LYS A 376 13.57 -0.50 -11.25
C LYS A 376 14.45 -1.77 -11.34
N GLY A 377 13.88 -2.89 -11.74
CA GLY A 377 14.54 -4.20 -11.75
C GLY A 377 14.58 -4.90 -10.38
N SER A 378 13.90 -4.36 -9.36
CA SER A 378 13.63 -5.07 -8.11
C SER A 378 12.63 -6.20 -8.32
N ALA A 379 12.51 -7.11 -7.34
CA ALA A 379 11.57 -8.22 -7.41
C ALA A 379 10.11 -7.74 -7.54
N ILE A 380 9.75 -6.67 -6.81
CA ILE A 380 8.41 -6.08 -6.90
C ILE A 380 8.21 -5.45 -8.28
N ASP A 381 9.16 -4.64 -8.77
CA ASP A 381 9.07 -3.99 -10.09
C ASP A 381 8.87 -5.01 -11.23
N ILE A 382 9.63 -6.10 -11.20
CA ILE A 382 9.51 -7.18 -12.19
C ILE A 382 8.15 -7.89 -12.05
N SER A 383 7.76 -8.26 -10.83
CA SER A 383 6.52 -9.00 -10.58
C SER A 383 5.27 -8.23 -11.02
N ILE A 384 5.26 -6.91 -10.86
CA ILE A 384 4.17 -6.04 -11.32
C ILE A 384 4.27 -5.72 -12.81
N SER A 385 5.48 -5.53 -13.35
CA SER A 385 5.68 -5.12 -14.75
C SER A 385 5.48 -6.24 -15.76
N ASP A 386 5.85 -7.49 -15.43
CA ASP A 386 5.89 -8.58 -16.41
C ASP A 386 4.53 -8.84 -17.07
N HIS A 387 3.42 -8.50 -16.40
CA HIS A 387 2.07 -8.69 -16.92
C HIS A 387 1.11 -7.66 -16.28
N CYS A 388 1.39 -6.37 -16.45
CA CYS A 388 0.47 -5.32 -16.00
C CYS A 388 -0.85 -5.38 -16.78
N VAL A 389 -1.93 -5.03 -16.10
CA VAL A 389 -3.26 -4.89 -16.70
C VAL A 389 -3.46 -3.45 -17.18
N VAL A 390 -3.00 -2.47 -16.39
CA VAL A 390 -3.02 -1.04 -16.70
C VAL A 390 -1.58 -0.56 -16.95
N CYS A 391 -1.04 -0.92 -18.11
CA CYS A 391 0.36 -0.66 -18.44
C CYS A 391 0.68 0.77 -18.91
N LYS A 392 -0.34 1.58 -19.27
CA LYS A 392 -0.14 2.95 -19.77
C LYS A 392 -0.34 3.96 -18.63
N GLY A 393 0.75 4.44 -18.03
CA GLY A 393 0.73 5.73 -17.31
C GLY A 393 0.95 5.71 -15.80
N ILE A 394 1.27 4.58 -15.16
CA ILE A 394 1.77 4.65 -13.78
C ILE A 394 3.20 5.18 -13.85
N GLN A 395 3.37 6.49 -13.65
CA GLN A 395 4.69 7.11 -13.47
C GLN A 395 5.44 6.34 -12.38
N ARG A 396 6.51 5.66 -12.81
CA ARG A 396 7.44 4.86 -11.99
C ARG A 396 8.14 5.70 -10.94
#